data_AF-A0A836RIH4-F1
#
_entry.id   AF-A0A836RIH4-F1
#
_cell.length_a   1.000
_cell.length_b   1.000
_cell.length_c   1.000
_cell.angle_alpha   90.00
_cell.angle_beta   90.00
_cell.angle_gamma   90.00
#
_symmetry.space_group_name_H-M   'P 1'
#
loop_
_entity.id
_entity.type
_entity.pdbx_description
1 polymer ?
#
loop_
_entity_poly.entity_id
_entity_poly.type
_entity_poly.pdbx_seq_one_letter_code
_entity_poly.pdbx_strand_id
1 'polypeptide(L)' 'PLWQETEQKFKCPCHGSGFDVSGVNFEGPAPRPLERCGIRIASDGNLEVDKNKRFRHELGQWDSPESYVDGTVA' A
#
# COMPACT_ATOMS: atom_id res chain seq x y z
N PRO A 1 -0.04 -4.16 -10.54
CA PRO A 1 -0.58 -2.88 -11.06
C PRO A 1 0.58 -2.05 -11.62
N LEU A 2 0.33 -1.20 -12.61
CA LEU A 2 1.31 -0.34 -13.25
C LEU A 2 1.16 1.09 -12.73
N TRP A 3 2.28 1.75 -12.43
CA TRP A 3 2.28 3.16 -12.04
C TRP A 3 2.06 4.06 -13.27
N GLN A 4 1.23 5.09 -13.12
CA GLN A 4 0.94 6.12 -14.13
C GLN A 4 1.43 7.46 -13.61
N GLU A 5 2.64 7.85 -14.00
CA GLU A 5 3.31 9.07 -13.49
C GLU A 5 2.45 10.33 -13.67
N THR A 6 1.88 10.56 -14.86
CA THR A 6 1.09 11.76 -15.14
C THR A 6 -0.18 11.86 -14.29
N GLU A 7 -0.77 10.71 -13.95
CA GLU A 7 -2.04 10.64 -13.21
C GLU A 7 -1.84 10.33 -11.71
N GLN A 8 -0.58 10.13 -11.29
CA GLN A 8 -0.18 9.76 -9.92
C GLN A 8 -1.04 8.61 -9.34
N LYS A 9 -1.24 7.56 -10.13
CA LYS A 9 -2.07 6.41 -9.75
C LYS A 9 -1.51 5.07 -10.20
N PHE A 10 -1.93 4.02 -9.54
CA PHE A 10 -1.69 2.64 -9.95
C PHE A 10 -2.88 2.11 -10.75
N LYS A 11 -2.63 1.48 -11.90
CA LYS A 11 -3.66 0.88 -12.76
C LYS A 11 -3.42 -0.60 -12.99
N CYS A 12 -4.42 -1.44 -12.71
CA CYS A 12 -4.36 -2.87 -12.97
C CYS A 12 -4.56 -3.14 -14.48
N PRO A 13 -3.59 -3.78 -15.16
CA PRO A 13 -3.68 -3.99 -16.61
C PRO A 13 -4.76 -4.99 -17.02
N CYS A 14 -5.28 -5.80 -16.10
CA CYS A 14 -6.27 -6.83 -16.42
C CYS A 14 -7.66 -6.24 -16.70
N HIS A 15 -8.14 -5.35 -15.83
CA HIS A 15 -9.52 -4.83 -15.88
C HIS A 15 -9.62 -3.33 -15.57
N GLY A 16 -8.49 -2.62 -15.56
CA GLY A 16 -8.46 -1.17 -15.40
C GLY A 16 -8.66 -0.64 -13.98
N SER A 17 -8.63 -1.49 -12.94
CA SER A 17 -8.77 -1.03 -11.55
C SER A 17 -7.72 0.03 -11.21
N GLY A 18 -8.15 1.19 -10.70
CA GLY A 18 -7.29 2.30 -10.30
C GLY A 18 -7.18 2.42 -8.79
N PHE A 19 -5.97 2.72 -8.31
CA PHE A 19 -5.66 2.96 -6.91
C PHE A 19 -4.82 4.21 -6.75
N ASP A 20 -5.06 4.99 -5.71
CA ASP A 20 -4.24 6.17 -5.41
C ASP A 20 -2.84 5.77 -4.91
N VAL A 21 -1.99 6.75 -4.59
CA VAL A 21 -0.64 6.52 -4.06
C VAL A 21 -0.62 5.72 -2.76
N SER A 22 -1.70 5.78 -1.98
CA SER A 22 -1.86 5.04 -0.72
C SER A 22 -2.42 3.62 -0.94
N GLY A 23 -2.86 3.30 -2.16
CA GLY A 23 -3.47 2.02 -2.51
C GLY A 23 -4.99 1.96 -2.32
N VAL A 24 -5.67 3.09 -2.12
CA VAL A 24 -7.13 3.16 -2.04
C VAL A 24 -7.71 3.01 -3.43
N ASN A 25 -8.62 2.05 -3.61
CA ASN A 25 -9.30 1.82 -4.89
C ASN A 25 -10.32 2.93 -5.19
N PHE A 26 -10.37 3.39 -6.44
CA PHE A 26 -11.33 4.42 -6.86
C PHE A 26 -11.86 4.28 -8.31
N GLU A 27 -11.23 3.44 -9.14
CA GLU A 27 -11.63 3.21 -10.54
C GLU A 27 -11.72 1.70 -10.79
N GLY A 28 -12.66 1.27 -11.65
CA GLY A 28 -12.78 -0.13 -12.09
C GLY A 28 -13.30 -1.11 -11.03
N PRO A 29 -13.14 -2.43 -11.25
CA PRO A 29 -13.88 -3.46 -10.51
C PRO A 29 -13.26 -3.87 -9.16
N ALA A 30 -12.17 -3.24 -8.71
CA ALA A 30 -11.53 -3.65 -7.46
C ALA A 30 -12.45 -3.29 -6.28
N PRO A 31 -12.86 -4.27 -5.44
CA PRO A 31 -13.90 -4.05 -4.44
C PRO A 31 -13.38 -3.38 -3.15
N ARG A 32 -12.06 -3.30 -2.97
CA ARG A 32 -11.42 -2.80 -1.76
C ARG A 32 -10.00 -2.29 -2.03
N PRO A 33 -9.39 -1.53 -1.10
CA PRO A 33 -8.01 -1.10 -1.19
C PRO A 33 -7.02 -2.27 -1.24
N LEU A 34 -5.79 -1.97 -1.65
CA LEU A 34 -4.66 -2.90 -1.57
C LEU A 34 -4.36 -3.25 -0.11
N GLU A 35 -3.76 -4.44 0.11
CA GLU A 35 -3.27 -4.81 1.44
C GLU A 35 -1.89 -4.21 1.67
N ARG A 36 -1.64 -3.69 2.88
CA ARG A 36 -0.29 -3.32 3.31
C ARG A 36 0.40 -4.55 3.90
N CYS A 37 1.70 -4.71 3.63
CA CYS A 37 2.53 -5.69 4.31
C CYS A 37 3.04 -5.11 5.63
N GLY A 38 3.53 -5.95 6.53
CA GLY A 38 4.29 -5.48 7.69
C GLY A 38 5.59 -4.84 7.24
N ILE A 39 5.87 -3.62 7.68
CA ILE A 39 7.11 -2.92 7.35
C ILE A 39 7.73 -2.27 8.60
N ARG A 40 9.07 -2.22 8.63
CA ARG A 40 9.83 -1.53 9.68
C ARG A 40 11.21 -1.12 9.19
N ILE A 41 11.80 -0.12 9.82
CA ILE A 41 13.23 0.20 9.67
C ILE A 41 14.02 -0.72 10.60
N ALA A 42 15.00 -1.42 10.07
CA ALA A 42 15.91 -2.27 10.83
C ALA A 42 17.01 -1.45 11.52
N SER A 43 17.74 -2.08 12.44
CA SER A 43 18.82 -1.42 13.20
C SER A 43 19.97 -0.95 12.31
N ASP A 44 20.10 -1.49 11.11
CA ASP A 44 21.09 -1.11 10.09
C ASP A 44 20.54 -0.06 9.10
N GLY A 45 19.32 0.45 9.31
CA GLY A 45 18.67 1.44 8.47
C GLY A 45 17.93 0.87 7.25
N ASN A 46 17.98 -0.44 7.01
CA ASN A 46 17.26 -1.04 5.88
C ASN A 46 15.75 -1.13 6.15
N LEU A 47 14.94 -0.96 5.10
CA LEU A 47 13.51 -1.22 5.16
C LEU A 47 13.26 -2.73 5.05
N GLU A 48 12.76 -3.33 6.12
CA GLU A 48 12.31 -4.73 6.12
C GLU A 48 10.83 -4.84 5.78
N VAL A 49 10.49 -5.86 5.00
CA VAL A 49 9.12 -6.14 4.55
C VAL A 49 8.73 -7.57 4.92
N ASP A 50 7.78 -7.72 5.84
CA ASP A 50 7.18 -8.98 6.24
C ASP A 50 5.90 -9.25 5.42
N LYS A 51 6.02 -10.14 4.43
CA LYS A 51 4.90 -10.55 3.54
C LYS A 51 3.90 -11.50 4.20
N ASN A 52 4.21 -12.03 5.38
CA ASN A 52 3.30 -12.88 6.15
C ASN A 52 2.35 -12.06 7.03
N LYS A 53 2.67 -10.78 7.29
CA LYS A 53 1.78 -9.82 7.95
C LYS A 53 1.05 -8.97 6.91
N ARG A 54 -0.27 -8.93 6.98
CA ARG A 54 -1.14 -8.19 6.05
C ARG A 54 -2.14 -7.34 6.80
N PHE A 55 -2.34 -6.12 6.34
CA PHE A 55 -3.24 -5.14 6.94
C PHE A 55 -4.26 -4.67 5.91
N ARG A 56 -5.55 -4.84 6.23
CA ARG A 56 -6.70 -4.48 5.39
C ARG A 56 -7.36 -3.18 5.87
N HIS A 57 -7.55 -2.25 4.94
CA HIS A 57 -8.13 -0.93 5.23
C HIS A 57 -9.55 -1.03 5.79
N GLU A 58 -10.39 -1.87 5.20
CA GLU A 58 -11.79 -2.04 5.58
C GLU A 58 -11.99 -2.62 7.00
N LEU A 59 -10.93 -3.14 7.60
CA LEU A 59 -10.90 -3.64 8.98
C LEU A 59 -10.25 -2.65 9.96
N GLY A 60 -9.91 -1.44 9.53
CA GLY A 60 -9.18 -0.46 10.35
C GLY A 60 -7.72 -0.85 10.62
N GLN A 61 -7.18 -1.85 9.93
CA GLN A 61 -5.84 -2.38 10.24
C GLN A 61 -4.71 -1.47 9.74
N TRP A 62 -5.01 -0.47 8.91
CA TRP A 62 -4.05 0.55 8.49
C TRP A 62 -3.66 1.51 9.62
N ASP A 63 -4.43 1.54 10.71
CA ASP A 63 -4.11 2.32 11.92
C ASP A 63 -2.98 1.65 12.74
N SER A 64 -2.62 0.41 12.42
CA SER A 64 -1.48 -0.25 13.04
C SER A 64 -0.17 0.41 12.61
N PRO A 65 0.73 0.76 13.56
CA PRO A 65 2.04 1.28 13.24
C PRO A 65 2.94 0.25 12.55
N GLU A 66 2.59 -1.05 12.57
CA GLU A 66 3.30 -2.07 11.79
C GLU A 66 2.94 -2.06 10.30
N SER A 67 1.91 -1.30 9.91
CA SER A 67 1.43 -1.24 8.53
C SER A 67 2.07 -0.11 7.70
N TYR A 68 2.83 0.79 8.32
CA TYR A 68 3.50 1.91 7.66
C TYR A 68 4.81 2.26 8.37
N VAL A 69 5.68 3.00 7.68
CA VAL A 69 6.81 3.71 8.30
C VAL A 69 6.60 5.20 8.03
N ASP A 70 6.82 6.04 9.04
CA ASP A 70 6.75 7.49 8.84
C ASP A 70 8.02 7.97 8.13
N GLY A 71 7.83 8.69 7.03
CA GLY A 71 8.92 9.27 6.23
C GLY A 71 9.68 10.39 6.94
N THR A 72 9.22 10.84 8.11
CA THR A 72 9.97 11.77 8.97
C THR A 72 11.04 11.10 9.82
N VAL A 73 11.12 9.76 9.82
CA VAL A 73 12.16 9.01 10.53
C VAL A 73 13.34 8.77 9.58
N ALA A 74 14.20 9.79 9.46
CA ALA A 74 15.53 9.71 8.86
C ALA A 74 16.56 10.24 9.86
#